data_AF-A0A8J4V2P6-F1
#
_entry.id   AF-A0A8J4V2P6-F1
#
_cell.length_a   1.000
_cell.length_b   1.000
_cell.length_c   1.000
_cell.angle_alpha   90.00
_cell.angle_beta   90.00
_cell.angle_gamma   90.00
#
_symmetry.space_group_name_H-M   'P 1'
#
loop_
_entity.id
_entity.type
_entity.pdbx_description
1 polymer ?
#
loop_
_entity_poly.entity_id
_entity_poly.type
_entity_poly.pdbx_seq_one_letter_code
_entity_poly.pdbx_strand_id
1 'polypeptide(L)'
;MTQVRVERTGVERWMIHRMLPEELRARVRRYQQYKWQLTRGVEEENLLQSLPKDLRRDITRHLCLSLLKSVPMFEKMDSQLFDALCDRLKPVLHTEKSCIILEGDPVDEMLFIMRGNLTTITTNAGEKGIAFDLKAGDFCGEELFTWASNPCSYSGLPISTRTVIAQTEVEAFVLRAADLKFVATQFRNLHSRQFQHIFRFYSLQWKTWAARRIQAAWRRYHERKLYKSLHEAEDGLQGGVTDEAGTSKVEHNGEGKAPKKLLLLPQKPDEPNFNGED
;
A
#
# COMPACT_ATOMS: atom_id res chain seq x y z
N MET A 1 29.61 17.61 30.51
CA MET A 1 28.27 16.98 30.42
C MET A 1 27.94 16.81 28.95
N THR A 2 27.61 15.60 28.48
CA THR A 2 27.37 15.32 27.05
C THR A 2 26.04 15.95 26.59
N GLN A 3 26.05 16.63 25.43
CA GLN A 3 24.92 17.36 24.82
C GLN A 3 23.59 16.58 24.81
N VAL A 4 23.69 15.27 24.60
CA VAL A 4 22.63 14.25 24.68
C VAL A 4 21.82 14.27 25.97
N ARG A 5 22.50 14.44 27.11
CA ARG A 5 21.85 14.46 28.43
C ARG A 5 21.05 15.74 28.61
N VAL A 6 21.51 16.84 28.04
CA VAL A 6 20.84 18.15 28.09
C VAL A 6 19.56 18.13 27.27
N GLU A 7 19.62 17.59 26.05
CA GLU A 7 18.44 17.47 25.16
C GLU A 7 17.37 16.55 25.74
N ARG A 8 17.74 15.36 26.26
CA ARG A 8 16.80 14.46 26.96
C ARG A 8 16.12 15.13 28.15
N THR A 9 16.86 15.91 28.92
CA THR A 9 16.33 16.62 30.09
C THR A 9 15.41 17.78 29.67
N GLY A 10 15.63 18.37 28.49
CA GLY A 10 14.75 19.38 27.90
C GLY A 10 13.40 18.80 27.47
N VAL A 11 13.43 17.67 26.75
CA VAL A 11 12.19 17.02 26.27
C VAL A 11 11.36 16.49 27.43
N GLU A 12 11.97 15.87 28.45
CA GLU A 12 11.23 15.42 29.65
C GLU A 12 10.53 16.57 30.37
N ARG A 13 11.24 17.68 30.60
CA ARG A 13 10.64 18.88 31.22
C ARG A 13 9.49 19.42 30.39
N TRP A 14 9.63 19.46 29.07
CA TRP A 14 8.57 19.90 28.17
C TRP A 14 7.34 18.97 28.24
N MET A 15 7.53 17.64 28.26
CA MET A 15 6.43 16.68 28.35
C MET A 15 5.69 16.77 29.69
N ILE A 16 6.41 16.98 30.79
CA ILE A 16 5.82 17.18 32.13
C ILE A 16 5.03 18.49 32.16
N HIS A 17 5.60 19.57 31.63
CA HIS A 17 4.94 20.87 31.59
C HIS A 17 3.67 20.86 30.74
N ARG A 18 3.64 20.09 29.65
CA ARG A 18 2.45 19.87 28.80
C ARG A 18 1.47 18.83 29.36
N MET A 19 1.76 18.25 30.52
CA MET A 19 0.92 17.24 31.17
C MET A 19 0.58 16.06 30.25
N LEU A 20 1.54 15.59 29.45
CA LEU A 20 1.29 14.44 28.58
C LEU A 20 1.00 13.18 29.41
N PRO A 21 0.03 12.34 29.00
CA PRO A 21 -0.24 11.05 29.64
C PRO A 21 1.00 10.17 29.69
N GLU A 22 1.14 9.35 30.74
CA GLU A 22 2.34 8.52 30.93
C GLU A 22 2.59 7.56 29.76
N GLU A 23 1.52 7.04 29.15
CA GLU A 23 1.62 6.19 27.96
C GLU A 23 2.29 6.93 26.79
N LEU A 24 1.89 8.18 26.54
CA LEU A 24 2.47 8.99 25.48
C LEU A 24 3.93 9.36 25.79
N ARG A 25 4.24 9.70 27.06
CA ARG A 25 5.61 9.95 27.50
C ARG A 25 6.50 8.73 27.31
N ALA A 26 6.02 7.54 27.69
CA ALA A 26 6.74 6.29 27.51
C ALA A 26 7.02 5.98 26.03
N ARG A 27 6.07 6.26 25.13
CA ARG A 27 6.26 6.13 23.68
C ARG A 27 7.33 7.09 23.15
N VAL A 28 7.30 8.35 23.57
CA VAL A 28 8.33 9.34 23.18
C VAL A 28 9.72 8.92 23.66
N ARG A 29 9.85 8.44 24.91
CA ARG A 29 11.11 7.91 25.45
C ARG A 29 11.63 6.74 24.64
N ARG A 30 10.77 5.78 24.28
CA ARG A 30 11.13 4.63 23.44
C ARG A 30 11.65 5.08 22.08
N TYR A 31 10.94 5.99 21.42
CA TYR A 31 11.37 6.57 20.15
C TYR A 31 12.76 7.21 20.26
N GLN A 32 12.97 8.08 21.25
CA GLN A 32 14.27 8.74 21.45
C GLN A 32 15.39 7.76 21.75
N GLN A 33 15.11 6.74 22.56
CA GLN A 33 16.07 5.70 22.88
C GLN A 33 16.46 4.90 21.63
N TYR A 34 15.49 4.50 20.82
CA TYR A 34 15.74 3.75 19.59
C TYR A 34 16.47 4.60 18.54
N LYS A 35 16.00 5.84 18.29
CA LYS A 35 16.69 6.81 17.41
C LYS A 35 18.14 6.99 17.82
N TRP A 36 18.42 7.13 19.12
CA TRP A 36 19.78 7.26 19.66
C TRP A 36 20.64 6.01 19.43
N GLN A 37 20.08 4.82 19.60
CA GLN A 37 20.81 3.56 19.38
C GLN A 37 21.20 3.41 17.91
N LEU A 38 20.31 3.79 17.00
CA LEU A 38 20.50 3.70 15.56
C LEU A 38 21.49 4.74 15.04
N THR A 39 21.22 6.02 15.30
CA THR A 39 21.97 7.17 14.73
C THR A 39 23.20 7.57 15.54
N ARG A 40 23.36 7.02 16.76
CA ARG A 40 24.39 7.44 17.74
C ARG A 40 24.37 8.93 18.06
N GLY A 41 23.22 9.60 17.86
CA GLY A 41 23.05 11.01 18.13
C GLY A 41 23.39 11.95 16.99
N VAL A 42 23.61 11.40 15.79
CA VAL A 42 23.82 12.20 14.58
C VAL A 42 22.46 12.48 13.94
N GLU A 43 22.12 13.76 13.82
CA GLU A 43 20.99 14.18 12.99
C GLU A 43 21.42 14.15 11.52
N GLU A 44 21.04 13.09 10.81
CA GLU A 44 21.50 12.79 9.45
C GLU A 44 21.17 13.93 8.47
N GLU A 45 19.97 14.52 8.53
CA GLU A 45 19.62 15.62 7.64
C GLU A 45 20.51 16.84 7.82
N ASN A 46 20.81 17.21 9.06
CA ASN A 46 21.66 18.36 9.37
C ASN A 46 23.11 18.11 8.94
N LEU A 47 23.61 16.89 9.16
CA LEU A 47 24.93 16.47 8.68
C LEU A 47 25.01 16.58 7.16
N LEU A 48 24.05 16.01 6.43
CA LEU A 48 24.03 16.04 4.97
C LEU A 48 23.90 17.47 4.41
N GLN A 49 23.14 18.34 5.06
CA GLN A 49 23.00 19.74 4.67
C GLN A 49 24.28 20.56 4.87
N SER A 50 25.11 20.19 5.85
CA SER A 50 26.41 20.84 6.09
C SER A 50 27.46 20.53 5.01
N LEU A 51 27.24 19.48 4.22
CA LEU A 51 28.18 19.00 3.22
C LEU A 51 27.96 19.67 1.84
N PRO A 52 29.04 19.83 1.06
CA PRO A 52 28.97 20.12 -0.37
C PRO A 52 28.04 19.19 -1.14
N LYS A 53 27.48 19.68 -2.26
CA LYS A 53 26.42 18.99 -3.02
C LYS A 53 26.85 17.64 -3.58
N ASP A 54 28.09 17.53 -4.05
CA ASP A 54 28.72 16.31 -4.55
C ASP A 54 28.83 15.24 -3.45
N LEU A 55 29.40 15.59 -2.29
CA LEU A 55 29.51 14.66 -1.16
C LEU A 55 28.14 14.25 -0.62
N ARG A 56 27.20 15.19 -0.51
CA ARG A 56 25.83 14.88 -0.10
C ARG A 56 25.19 13.87 -1.06
N ARG A 57 25.35 14.05 -2.38
CA ARG A 57 24.82 13.14 -3.40
C ARG A 57 25.44 11.75 -3.27
N ASP A 58 26.76 11.64 -3.13
CA ASP A 58 27.45 10.35 -3.03
C ASP A 58 27.06 9.58 -1.75
N ILE A 59 26.96 10.27 -0.62
CA ILE A 59 26.51 9.68 0.64
C ILE A 59 25.04 9.26 0.53
N THR A 60 24.17 10.12 0.00
CA THR A 60 22.73 9.82 -0.18
C THR A 60 22.55 8.59 -1.06
N ARG A 61 23.30 8.51 -2.17
CA ARG A 61 23.32 7.34 -3.05
C ARG A 61 23.76 6.09 -2.29
N HIS A 62 24.83 6.19 -1.49
CA HIS A 62 25.34 5.09 -0.69
C HIS A 62 24.31 4.60 0.35
N LEU A 63 23.65 5.50 1.07
CA LEU A 63 22.61 5.15 2.04
C LEU A 63 21.40 4.52 1.34
N CYS A 64 21.03 5.03 0.17
CA CYS A 64 19.98 4.45 -0.67
C CYS A 64 20.38 3.12 -1.34
N LEU A 65 21.65 2.70 -1.33
CA LEU A 65 22.03 1.34 -1.78
C LEU A 65 21.35 0.27 -0.94
N SER A 66 21.07 0.58 0.33
CA SER A 66 20.32 -0.33 1.18
C SER A 66 18.89 -0.54 0.65
N LEU A 67 18.23 0.54 0.18
CA LEU A 67 16.93 0.49 -0.50
C LEU A 67 16.98 -0.30 -1.81
N LEU A 68 18.03 -0.13 -2.61
CA LEU A 68 18.20 -0.91 -3.86
C LEU A 68 18.17 -2.42 -3.61
N LYS A 69 18.77 -2.85 -2.49
CA LYS A 69 18.83 -4.26 -2.14
C LYS A 69 17.55 -4.78 -1.51
N SER A 70 16.82 -3.92 -0.79
CA SER A 70 15.63 -4.35 -0.05
C SER A 70 14.38 -4.30 -0.91
N VAL A 71 14.16 -3.24 -1.68
CA VAL A 71 12.92 -3.01 -2.43
C VAL A 71 13.13 -3.33 -3.92
N PRO A 72 12.66 -4.50 -4.41
CA PRO A 72 13.03 -5.01 -5.75
C PRO A 72 12.49 -4.18 -6.92
N MET A 73 11.55 -3.26 -6.64
CA MET A 73 11.04 -2.32 -7.63
C MET A 73 12.14 -1.37 -8.15
N PHE A 74 13.06 -0.93 -7.29
CA PHE A 74 14.09 0.04 -7.66
C PHE A 74 15.21 -0.56 -8.52
N GLU A 75 15.49 -1.86 -8.40
CA GLU A 75 16.49 -2.55 -9.23
C GLU A 75 16.17 -2.47 -10.73
N LYS A 76 14.88 -2.41 -11.06
CA LYS A 76 14.41 -2.38 -12.45
C LYS A 76 14.17 -0.96 -12.98
N MET A 77 14.49 0.07 -12.20
CA MET A 77 14.36 1.46 -12.62
C MET A 77 15.59 1.93 -13.41
N ASP A 78 15.38 2.90 -14.30
CA ASP A 78 16.48 3.61 -14.93
C ASP A 78 17.33 4.35 -13.89
N SER A 79 18.64 4.35 -14.09
CA SER A 79 19.61 4.93 -13.16
C SER A 79 19.38 6.43 -12.87
N GLN A 80 18.92 7.21 -13.85
CA GLN A 80 18.69 8.64 -13.66
C GLN A 80 17.43 8.90 -12.84
N LEU A 81 16.36 8.14 -13.11
CA LEU A 81 15.13 8.19 -12.33
C LEU A 81 15.39 7.75 -10.89
N PHE A 82 16.17 6.68 -10.71
CA PHE A 82 16.55 6.19 -9.40
C PHE A 82 17.33 7.25 -8.60
N ASP A 83 18.38 7.84 -9.19
CA ASP A 83 19.14 8.93 -8.56
C ASP A 83 18.25 10.09 -8.14
N ALA A 84 17.29 10.48 -9.00
CA ALA A 84 16.37 11.57 -8.71
C ALA A 84 15.40 11.28 -7.55
N LEU A 85 14.98 10.02 -7.38
CA LEU A 85 14.18 9.56 -6.26
C LEU A 85 15.04 9.50 -4.97
N CYS A 86 16.26 8.98 -5.05
CA CYS A 86 17.19 8.91 -3.91
C CYS A 86 17.48 10.27 -3.30
N ASP A 87 17.68 11.30 -4.11
CA ASP A 87 17.91 12.67 -3.64
C ASP A 87 16.73 13.24 -2.82
N ARG A 88 15.55 12.62 -2.89
CA ARG A 88 14.31 13.05 -2.22
C ARG A 88 13.82 12.11 -1.14
N LEU A 89 14.37 10.90 -1.06
CA LEU A 89 14.02 9.93 -0.03
C LEU A 89 14.59 10.39 1.32
N LYS A 90 13.76 10.35 2.36
CA LYS A 90 14.16 10.71 3.72
C LYS A 90 14.04 9.51 4.64
N PRO A 91 15.07 9.17 5.44
CA PRO A 91 14.96 8.11 6.41
C PRO A 91 13.91 8.50 7.47
N VAL A 92 13.06 7.56 7.84
CA VAL A 92 12.08 7.72 8.90
C VAL A 92 12.10 6.51 9.82
N LEU A 93 11.68 6.78 11.05
CA LEU A 93 11.63 5.79 12.11
C LEU A 93 10.23 5.76 12.73
N HIS A 94 9.65 4.58 12.78
CA HIS A 94 8.35 4.34 13.39
C HIS A 94 8.49 3.35 14.54
N THR A 95 7.94 3.70 15.70
CA THR A 95 7.95 2.79 16.85
C THR A 95 6.89 1.72 16.74
N GLU A 96 7.07 0.64 17.51
CA GLU A 96 6.05 -0.38 17.68
C GLU A 96 4.68 0.25 18.04
N LYS A 97 3.61 -0.29 17.45
CA LYS A 97 2.22 0.15 17.62
C LYS A 97 1.92 1.57 17.13
N SER A 98 2.83 2.19 16.39
CA SER A 98 2.53 3.45 15.73
C SER A 98 1.58 3.20 14.55
N CYS A 99 0.55 4.05 14.45
CA CYS A 99 -0.28 4.11 13.26
C CYS A 99 0.41 5.05 12.27
N ILE A 100 0.77 4.52 11.11
CA ILE A 100 1.49 5.26 10.06
C ILE A 100 0.50 5.91 9.11
N ILE A 101 -0.50 5.15 8.67
CA ILE A 101 -1.56 5.60 7.76
C ILE A 101 -2.88 5.11 8.35
N LEU A 102 -3.91 5.95 8.37
CA LEU A 102 -5.27 5.55 8.72
C LEU A 102 -6.11 5.43 7.44
N GLU A 103 -7.00 4.44 7.39
CA GLU A 103 -7.99 4.34 6.31
C GLU A 103 -8.89 5.60 6.33
N GLY A 104 -9.07 6.22 5.16
CA GLY A 104 -9.85 7.46 5.01
C GLY A 104 -9.03 8.76 5.09
N ASP A 105 -7.77 8.72 5.54
CA ASP A 105 -6.90 9.89 5.59
C ASP A 105 -6.24 10.16 4.22
N PRO A 106 -5.93 11.44 3.90
CA PRO A 106 -5.14 11.76 2.71
C PRO A 106 -3.74 11.18 2.82
N VAL A 107 -3.29 10.49 1.76
CA VAL A 107 -1.95 9.93 1.65
C VAL A 107 -1.03 11.02 1.10
N ASP A 108 -0.11 11.52 1.92
CA ASP A 108 0.87 12.55 1.57
C ASP A 108 2.30 12.00 1.41
N GLU A 109 2.55 10.78 1.86
CA GLU A 109 3.86 10.14 1.86
C GLU A 109 3.78 8.65 1.44
N MET A 110 4.74 8.21 0.62
CA MET A 110 5.00 6.79 0.33
C MET A 110 6.11 6.27 1.22
N LEU A 111 5.93 5.08 1.80
CA LEU A 111 6.89 4.48 2.73
C LEU A 111 7.52 3.23 2.11
N PHE A 112 8.85 3.15 2.09
CA PHE A 112 9.64 2.00 1.63
C PHE A 112 10.29 1.31 2.82
N ILE A 113 9.91 0.05 3.10
CA ILE A 113 10.29 -0.64 4.33
C ILE A 113 11.69 -1.23 4.19
N MET A 114 12.61 -0.78 5.03
CA MET A 114 13.98 -1.30 5.11
C MET A 114 14.08 -2.42 6.12
N ARG A 115 13.51 -2.22 7.31
CA ARG A 115 13.52 -3.18 8.42
C ARG A 115 12.23 -3.07 9.22
N GLY A 116 11.83 -4.18 9.83
CA GLY A 116 10.61 -4.27 10.63
C GLY A 116 9.41 -4.79 9.85
N ASN A 117 8.30 -4.91 10.56
CA ASN A 117 7.05 -5.46 10.04
C ASN A 117 5.91 -4.46 10.28
N LEU A 118 5.09 -4.27 9.25
CA LEU A 118 3.84 -3.52 9.33
C LEU A 118 2.67 -4.47 9.08
N THR A 119 1.50 -4.16 9.63
CA THR A 119 0.25 -4.78 9.23
C THR A 119 -0.64 -3.73 8.59
N THR A 120 -1.22 -4.10 7.46
CA THR A 120 -2.27 -3.34 6.79
C THR A 120 -3.61 -3.97 7.06
N ILE A 121 -4.61 -3.17 7.41
CA ILE A 121 -5.96 -3.61 7.72
C ILE A 121 -6.90 -2.84 6.79
N THR A 122 -7.75 -3.56 6.05
CA THR A 122 -8.81 -2.94 5.22
C THR A 122 -10.17 -3.24 5.80
N THR A 123 -11.00 -2.22 5.97
CA THR A 123 -12.37 -2.36 6.53
C THR A 123 -13.40 -2.75 5.45
N ASN A 124 -13.03 -2.66 4.17
CA ASN A 124 -13.93 -2.79 3.00
C ASN A 124 -14.34 -4.23 2.60
N ALA A 125 -14.49 -5.17 3.55
CA ALA A 125 -14.88 -6.56 3.22
C ALA A 125 -15.73 -7.30 4.28
N GLY A 126 -16.63 -6.61 4.98
CA GLY A 126 -17.54 -7.21 5.98
C GLY A 126 -16.98 -7.23 7.41
N GLU A 127 -17.68 -7.91 8.32
CA GLU A 127 -17.48 -7.88 9.80
C GLU A 127 -16.07 -8.22 10.31
N LYS A 128 -15.17 -8.72 9.45
CA LYS A 128 -13.75 -8.91 9.79
C LYS A 128 -12.88 -8.31 8.70
N GLY A 129 -12.23 -7.19 9.01
CA GLY A 129 -11.25 -6.57 8.13
C GLY A 129 -10.15 -7.56 7.72
N ILE A 130 -9.69 -7.48 6.48
CA ILE A 130 -8.61 -8.32 5.98
C ILE A 130 -7.29 -7.68 6.39
N ALA A 131 -6.43 -8.45 7.06
CA ALA A 131 -5.09 -8.04 7.45
C ALA A 131 -4.03 -8.65 6.52
N PHE A 132 -3.04 -7.84 6.12
CA PHE A 132 -1.85 -8.30 5.39
C PHE A 132 -0.60 -7.75 6.05
N ASP A 133 0.43 -8.57 6.17
CA ASP A 133 1.73 -8.14 6.68
C ASP A 133 2.60 -7.61 5.54
N LEU A 134 3.23 -6.45 5.78
CA LEU A 134 4.29 -5.90 4.94
C LEU A 134 5.62 -6.09 5.65
N LYS A 135 6.63 -6.52 4.91
CA LYS A 135 7.97 -6.81 5.42
C LYS A 135 9.01 -5.93 4.75
N ALA A 136 10.26 -6.07 5.18
CA ALA A 136 11.39 -5.47 4.49
C ALA A 136 11.33 -5.76 2.97
N GLY A 137 11.40 -4.70 2.17
CA GLY A 137 11.28 -4.75 0.71
C GLY A 137 9.89 -4.44 0.14
N ASP A 138 8.86 -4.43 0.98
CA ASP A 138 7.55 -3.94 0.62
C ASP A 138 7.46 -2.41 0.81
N PHE A 139 6.37 -1.82 0.32
CA PHE A 139 6.08 -0.40 0.45
C PHE A 139 4.59 -0.13 0.69
N CYS A 140 4.25 1.07 1.16
CA CYS A 140 2.86 1.53 1.29
C CYS A 140 2.69 2.98 0.79
N GLY A 141 1.44 3.43 0.68
CA GLY A 141 1.08 4.71 0.04
C GLY A 141 1.01 4.61 -1.49
N GLU A 142 0.73 3.43 -2.02
CA GLU A 142 0.76 3.12 -3.46
C GLU A 142 -0.22 3.98 -4.27
N GLU A 143 -1.26 4.51 -3.63
CA GLU A 143 -2.22 5.47 -4.16
C GLU A 143 -1.54 6.73 -4.73
N LEU A 144 -0.46 7.20 -4.08
CA LEU A 144 0.29 8.38 -4.52
C LEU A 144 0.96 8.20 -5.87
N PHE A 145 1.33 6.97 -6.23
CA PHE A 145 1.98 6.71 -7.50
C PHE A 145 1.03 6.98 -8.68
N THR A 146 -0.20 6.46 -8.59
CA THR A 146 -1.25 6.72 -9.59
C THR A 146 -1.56 8.21 -9.66
N TRP A 147 -1.73 8.87 -8.51
CA TRP A 147 -2.01 10.29 -8.42
C TRP A 147 -0.90 11.16 -9.04
N ALA A 148 0.36 10.85 -8.75
CA ALA A 148 1.50 11.60 -9.28
C ALA A 148 1.64 11.41 -10.80
N SER A 149 1.38 10.19 -11.29
CA SER A 149 1.46 9.82 -12.70
C SER A 149 0.37 10.43 -13.58
N ASN A 150 -0.70 10.98 -13.01
CA ASN A 150 -1.75 11.65 -13.77
C ASN A 150 -1.47 13.17 -13.82
N PRO A 151 -1.21 13.76 -15.01
CA PRO A 151 -0.96 15.20 -15.17
C PRO A 151 -2.12 16.08 -14.68
N CYS A 152 -3.35 15.56 -14.74
CA CYS A 152 -4.57 16.28 -14.37
C CYS A 152 -4.96 16.17 -12.89
N SER A 153 -4.12 15.56 -12.04
CA SER A 153 -4.36 15.45 -10.59
C SER A 153 -4.16 16.79 -9.86
N TYR A 154 -4.96 17.80 -10.21
CA TYR A 154 -5.04 19.09 -9.52
C TYR A 154 -5.97 19.05 -8.30
N SER A 155 -6.77 18.00 -8.18
CA SER A 155 -7.56 17.70 -6.97
C SER A 155 -6.66 17.11 -5.88
N GLY A 156 -7.10 17.25 -4.62
CA GLY A 156 -6.33 16.92 -3.42
C GLY A 156 -5.71 15.51 -3.38
N LEU A 157 -4.89 15.27 -2.35
CA LEU A 157 -4.20 14.00 -2.14
C LEU A 157 -5.16 12.81 -2.18
N PRO A 158 -4.71 11.65 -2.70
CA PRO A 158 -5.55 10.45 -2.73
C PRO A 158 -5.86 9.98 -1.31
N ILE A 159 -7.03 9.36 -1.13
CA ILE A 159 -7.48 8.87 0.17
C ILE A 159 -6.96 7.45 0.40
N SER A 160 -6.46 7.18 1.60
CA SER A 160 -5.98 5.86 1.97
C SER A 160 -7.11 4.84 2.01
N THR A 161 -6.86 3.68 1.38
CA THR A 161 -7.79 2.55 1.36
C THR A 161 -7.62 1.58 2.53
N ARG A 162 -6.64 1.82 3.41
CA ARG A 162 -6.23 0.88 4.47
C ARG A 162 -5.55 1.58 5.64
N THR A 163 -5.67 0.98 6.81
CA THR A 163 -4.92 1.38 8.00
C THR A 163 -3.61 0.60 8.05
N VAL A 164 -2.48 1.28 8.26
CA VAL A 164 -1.13 0.70 8.34
C VAL A 164 -0.55 0.95 9.72
N ILE A 165 -0.23 -0.13 10.43
CA ILE A 165 0.26 -0.10 11.82
C ILE A 165 1.60 -0.82 11.89
N ALA A 166 2.55 -0.23 12.62
CA ALA A 166 3.83 -0.86 12.91
C ALA A 166 3.68 -1.97 13.96
N GLN A 167 4.03 -3.21 13.60
CA GLN A 167 4.08 -4.32 14.56
C GLN A 167 5.40 -4.36 15.34
N THR A 168 6.48 -3.86 14.73
CA THR A 168 7.81 -3.76 15.35
C THR A 168 8.31 -2.32 15.20
N GLU A 169 9.47 -2.02 15.76
CA GLU A 169 10.24 -0.85 15.33
C GLU A 169 10.53 -0.99 13.83
N VAL A 170 10.25 0.05 13.06
CA VAL A 170 10.35 0.06 11.60
C VAL A 170 11.27 1.18 11.17
N GLU A 171 12.28 0.80 10.38
CA GLU A 171 13.14 1.71 9.65
C GLU A 171 12.68 1.70 8.20
N ALA A 172 12.46 2.89 7.66
CA ALA A 172 11.94 3.03 6.32
C ALA A 172 12.43 4.33 5.69
N PHE A 173 12.20 4.48 4.39
CA PHE A 173 12.36 5.75 3.71
C PHE A 173 11.02 6.28 3.25
N VAL A 174 10.82 7.58 3.39
CA VAL A 174 9.66 8.30 2.92
C VAL A 174 9.97 9.04 1.64
N LEU A 175 9.05 8.96 0.68
CA LEU A 175 8.97 9.85 -0.47
C LEU A 175 7.67 10.65 -0.40
N ARG A 176 7.77 11.98 -0.30
CA ARG A 176 6.61 12.85 -0.20
C ARG A 176 5.88 13.00 -1.53
N ALA A 177 4.57 13.27 -1.47
CA ALA A 177 3.72 13.52 -2.62
C ALA A 177 4.27 14.64 -3.52
N ALA A 178 4.71 15.76 -2.94
CA ALA A 178 5.28 16.87 -3.70
C ALA A 178 6.57 16.47 -4.44
N ASP A 179 7.44 15.70 -3.78
CA ASP A 179 8.69 15.21 -4.33
C ASP A 179 8.47 14.19 -5.44
N LEU A 180 7.53 13.26 -5.24
CA LEU A 180 7.13 12.29 -6.25
C LEU A 180 6.49 12.99 -7.47
N LYS A 181 5.63 13.99 -7.24
CA LYS A 181 5.02 14.78 -8.33
C LYS A 181 6.08 15.52 -9.12
N PHE A 182 7.06 16.13 -8.44
CA PHE A 182 8.20 16.77 -9.09
C PHE A 182 8.94 15.76 -9.98
N VAL A 183 9.30 14.59 -9.47
CA VAL A 183 10.00 13.56 -10.26
C VAL A 183 9.14 13.09 -11.45
N ALA A 184 7.83 12.88 -11.24
CA ALA A 184 6.91 12.50 -12.32
C ALA A 184 6.89 13.54 -13.46
N THR A 185 6.91 14.84 -13.13
CA THR A 185 6.94 15.91 -14.16
C THR A 185 8.24 15.98 -14.93
N GLN A 186 9.38 15.67 -14.29
CA GLN A 186 10.70 15.76 -14.91
C GLN A 186 11.06 14.50 -15.71
N PHE A 187 10.62 13.33 -15.26
CA PHE A 187 11.02 12.04 -15.81
C PHE A 187 9.84 11.35 -16.50
N ARG A 188 9.74 11.51 -17.82
CA ARG A 188 8.75 10.81 -18.67
C ARG A 188 8.81 9.28 -18.50
N ASN A 189 9.96 8.74 -18.11
CA ASN A 189 10.16 7.31 -17.83
C ASN A 189 9.27 6.78 -16.68
N LEU A 190 8.83 7.63 -15.76
CA LEU A 190 7.87 7.25 -14.71
C LEU A 190 6.50 6.87 -15.31
N HIS A 191 6.18 7.41 -16.50
CA HIS A 191 5.01 7.03 -17.29
C HIS A 191 5.27 5.87 -18.25
N SER A 192 6.48 5.29 -18.25
CA SER A 192 6.76 4.15 -19.14
C SER A 192 5.89 2.95 -18.76
N ARG A 193 5.38 2.24 -19.77
CA ARG A 193 4.60 1.01 -19.55
C ARG A 193 5.40 0.00 -18.72
N GLN A 194 6.70 -0.13 -18.99
CA GLN A 194 7.58 -1.03 -18.27
C GLN A 194 7.57 -0.74 -16.77
N PHE A 195 7.77 0.53 -16.39
CA PHE A 195 7.79 0.91 -14.99
C PHE A 195 6.42 0.76 -14.31
N GLN A 196 5.34 1.09 -15.01
CA GLN A 196 3.98 0.86 -14.51
C GLN A 196 3.70 -0.62 -14.25
N HIS A 197 4.14 -1.51 -15.13
CA HIS A 197 4.01 -2.96 -14.91
C HIS A 197 4.80 -3.42 -13.69
N ILE A 198 6.03 -2.91 -13.52
CA ILE A 198 6.87 -3.19 -12.36
C ILE A 198 6.18 -2.71 -11.07
N PHE A 199 5.70 -1.46 -11.05
CA PHE A 199 4.97 -0.91 -9.91
C PHE A 199 3.74 -1.73 -9.55
N ARG A 200 2.89 -2.04 -10.55
CA ARG A 200 1.69 -2.88 -10.37
C ARG A 200 2.02 -4.28 -9.88
N PHE A 201 3.15 -4.84 -10.31
CA PHE A 201 3.58 -6.17 -9.90
C PHE A 201 3.99 -6.20 -8.42
N TYR A 202 4.66 -5.17 -7.91
CA TYR A 202 5.07 -5.13 -6.50
C TYR A 202 3.97 -4.62 -5.57
N SER A 203 3.07 -3.79 -6.08
CA SER A 203 1.95 -3.20 -5.34
C SER A 203 1.04 -4.25 -4.68
N LEU A 204 0.84 -4.11 -3.37
CA LEU A 204 -0.12 -4.94 -2.64
C LEU A 204 -1.56 -4.65 -3.09
N GLN A 205 -1.93 -3.40 -3.40
CA GLN A 205 -3.29 -3.11 -3.87
C GLN A 205 -3.63 -3.87 -5.16
N TRP A 206 -2.71 -3.85 -6.13
CA TRP A 206 -2.90 -4.51 -7.42
C TRP A 206 -2.91 -6.04 -7.28
N LYS A 207 -2.05 -6.61 -6.43
CA LYS A 207 -2.09 -8.04 -6.08
C LYS A 207 -3.43 -8.45 -5.46
N THR A 208 -3.90 -7.71 -4.46
CA THR A 208 -5.18 -7.98 -3.79
C THR A 208 -6.34 -7.83 -4.77
N TRP A 209 -6.34 -6.79 -5.61
CA TRP A 209 -7.38 -6.61 -6.63
C TRP A 209 -7.40 -7.77 -7.63
N ALA A 210 -6.24 -8.16 -8.18
CA ALA A 210 -6.13 -9.26 -9.13
C ALA A 210 -6.61 -10.59 -8.51
N ALA A 211 -6.19 -10.89 -7.29
CA ALA A 211 -6.64 -12.07 -6.56
C ALA A 211 -8.17 -12.08 -6.38
N ARG A 212 -8.75 -10.97 -5.92
CA ARG A 212 -10.22 -10.85 -5.76
C ARG A 212 -10.96 -10.95 -7.09
N ARG A 213 -10.40 -10.44 -8.19
CA ARG A 213 -10.96 -10.57 -9.54
C ARG A 213 -11.02 -12.03 -9.99
N ILE A 214 -9.90 -12.75 -9.83
CA ILE A 214 -9.80 -14.18 -10.15
C ILE A 214 -10.77 -14.98 -9.28
N GLN A 215 -10.80 -14.73 -7.96
CA GLN A 215 -11.72 -15.38 -7.04
C GLN A 215 -13.19 -15.15 -7.42
N ALA A 216 -13.57 -13.93 -7.81
CA ALA A 216 -14.94 -13.64 -8.24
C ALA A 216 -15.30 -14.37 -9.55
N ALA A 217 -14.36 -14.44 -10.50
CA ALA A 217 -14.56 -15.19 -11.75
C ALA A 217 -14.72 -16.70 -11.48
N TRP A 218 -13.88 -17.26 -10.59
CA TRP A 218 -13.97 -18.65 -10.17
C TRP A 218 -15.30 -18.97 -9.48
N ARG A 219 -15.76 -18.12 -8.54
CA ARG A 219 -17.07 -18.29 -7.89
C ARG A 219 -18.22 -18.31 -8.89
N ARG A 220 -18.23 -17.37 -9.85
CA ARG A 220 -19.23 -17.34 -10.93
C ARG A 220 -19.19 -18.60 -11.80
N TYR A 221 -17.99 -19.08 -12.14
CA TYR A 221 -17.84 -20.32 -12.90
C TYR A 221 -18.36 -21.53 -12.11
N HIS A 222 -18.00 -21.63 -10.83
CA HIS A 222 -18.42 -22.71 -9.95
C HIS A 222 -19.94 -22.73 -9.74
N GLU A 223 -20.56 -21.58 -9.49
CA GLU A 223 -22.02 -21.42 -9.41
C GLU A 223 -22.72 -21.87 -10.70
N ARG A 224 -22.20 -21.46 -11.87
CA ARG A 224 -22.73 -21.91 -13.17
C ARG A 224 -22.59 -23.41 -13.37
N LYS A 225 -21.48 -24.01 -12.93
CA LYS A 225 -21.27 -25.46 -13.03
C LYS A 225 -22.23 -26.22 -12.12
N LEU A 226 -22.42 -25.77 -10.88
CA LEU A 226 -23.39 -26.34 -9.93
C LEU A 226 -24.82 -26.26 -10.48
N TYR A 227 -25.21 -25.10 -11.03
CA TYR A 227 -26.53 -24.92 -11.63
C TYR A 227 -26.77 -25.88 -12.80
N LYS A 228 -25.79 -26.05 -13.69
CA LYS A 228 -25.88 -27.01 -14.80
C LYS A 228 -26.01 -28.46 -14.30
N SER A 229 -25.21 -28.86 -13.31
CA SER A 229 -25.29 -30.21 -12.76
C SER A 229 -26.60 -30.48 -12.02
N LEU A 230 -27.20 -29.48 -11.36
CA LEU A 230 -28.54 -29.60 -10.78
C LEU A 230 -29.61 -29.77 -11.86
N HIS A 231 -29.57 -28.96 -12.91
CA HIS A 231 -30.52 -29.06 -14.02
C HIS A 231 -30.42 -30.40 -14.76
N GLU A 232 -29.20 -30.90 -15.01
CA GLU A 232 -28.97 -32.22 -15.61
C GLU A 232 -29.50 -33.36 -14.72
N ALA A 233 -29.40 -33.23 -13.39
CA ALA A 233 -29.96 -34.21 -12.44
C ALA A 233 -31.49 -34.14 -12.36
N GLU A 234 -32.09 -32.95 -12.44
CA GLU A 234 -33.55 -32.76 -12.49
C GLU A 234 -34.16 -33.31 -13.78
N ASP A 235 -33.53 -33.07 -14.93
CA ASP A 235 -33.96 -33.63 -16.23
C ASP A 235 -33.88 -35.16 -16.24
N GLY A 236 -32.82 -35.73 -15.64
CA GLY A 236 -32.69 -37.19 -15.48
C GLY A 236 -33.75 -37.81 -14.58
N LEU A 237 -34.22 -37.09 -13.56
CA LEU A 237 -35.31 -37.52 -12.69
C LEU A 237 -36.69 -37.39 -13.37
N GLN A 238 -36.93 -36.34 -14.16
CA GLN A 238 -38.17 -36.20 -14.93
C GLN A 238 -38.27 -37.23 -16.07
N GLY A 239 -37.16 -37.54 -16.75
CA GLY A 239 -37.12 -38.56 -17.79
C GLY A 239 -37.40 -39.99 -17.28
N GLY A 240 -37.06 -40.28 -16.02
CA GLY A 240 -37.39 -41.58 -15.38
C GLY A 240 -38.83 -41.69 -14.87
N VAL A 241 -39.56 -40.58 -14.73
CA VAL A 241 -40.97 -40.56 -14.28
C VAL A 241 -41.94 -40.62 -15.46
N THR A 242 -41.51 -40.22 -16.67
CA THR A 242 -42.37 -40.23 -17.87
C THR A 242 -42.55 -41.60 -18.54
N ASP A 243 -41.85 -42.64 -18.12
CA ASP A 243 -42.02 -43.99 -18.68
C ASP A 243 -43.19 -44.78 -18.06
N GLU A 244 -43.90 -44.27 -17.05
CA GLU A 244 -45.09 -44.96 -16.46
C GLU A 244 -46.38 -44.15 -16.32
N ALA A 245 -46.48 -42.90 -16.78
CA ALA A 245 -47.78 -42.21 -16.76
C ALA A 245 -47.98 -41.28 -17.96
N GLY A 246 -49.04 -41.59 -18.72
CA GLY A 246 -49.45 -40.90 -19.92
C GLY A 246 -49.69 -39.40 -19.75
N THR A 247 -49.16 -38.64 -20.71
CA THR A 247 -49.68 -37.39 -21.30
C THR A 247 -50.55 -36.48 -20.42
N SER A 248 -49.96 -35.36 -19.98
CA SER A 248 -50.64 -34.07 -20.00
C SER A 248 -49.62 -32.94 -20.15
N LYS A 249 -49.73 -32.18 -21.24
CA LYS A 249 -49.01 -30.93 -21.49
C LYS A 249 -49.35 -29.91 -20.39
N VAL A 250 -48.33 -29.43 -19.68
CA VAL A 250 -48.40 -28.17 -18.95
C VAL A 250 -47.23 -27.32 -19.45
N GLU A 251 -47.56 -26.23 -20.15
CA GLU A 251 -46.61 -25.19 -20.51
C GLU A 251 -46.18 -24.45 -19.23
N HIS A 252 -44.97 -24.69 -18.76
CA HIS A 252 -44.33 -23.83 -17.76
C HIS A 252 -43.43 -22.80 -18.44
N ASN A 253 -44.03 -21.62 -18.68
CA ASN A 253 -43.31 -20.41 -19.00
C ASN A 253 -42.70 -19.87 -17.69
N GLY A 254 -41.46 -20.27 -17.40
CA GLY A 254 -40.73 -19.87 -16.20
C GLY A 254 -39.39 -19.27 -16.56
N GLU A 255 -39.32 -17.95 -16.70
CA GLU A 255 -38.05 -17.21 -16.72
C GLU A 255 -37.32 -17.46 -15.38
N GLY A 256 -36.45 -18.47 -15.36
CA GLY A 256 -35.54 -18.77 -14.25
C GLY A 256 -34.52 -17.65 -14.08
N LYS A 257 -34.93 -16.57 -13.44
CA LYS A 257 -34.07 -15.43 -13.10
C LYS A 257 -33.12 -15.87 -11.98
N ALA A 258 -31.87 -16.15 -12.36
CA ALA A 258 -30.80 -16.48 -11.42
C ALA A 258 -30.77 -15.49 -10.22
N PRO A 259 -30.55 -15.95 -8.98
CA PRO A 259 -30.47 -15.06 -7.84
C PRO A 259 -29.29 -14.10 -8.01
N LYS A 260 -29.59 -12.83 -8.28
CA LYS A 260 -28.60 -11.75 -8.34
C LYS A 260 -28.10 -11.45 -6.93
N LYS A 261 -27.25 -12.30 -6.37
CA LYS A 261 -26.34 -11.86 -5.31
C LYS A 261 -25.25 -11.06 -6.00
N LEU A 262 -25.47 -9.74 -6.16
CA LEU A 262 -24.41 -8.82 -6.53
C LEU A 262 -23.38 -8.86 -5.39
N LEU A 263 -22.41 -9.76 -5.48
CA LEU A 263 -21.16 -9.59 -4.75
C LEU A 263 -20.58 -8.28 -5.27
N LEU A 264 -20.69 -7.21 -4.46
CA LEU A 264 -19.98 -5.96 -4.72
C LEU A 264 -18.53 -6.34 -5.02
N LEU A 265 -18.15 -6.13 -6.27
CA LEU A 265 -16.77 -6.32 -6.67
C LEU A 265 -15.97 -5.24 -5.96
N PRO A 266 -14.74 -5.53 -5.50
CA PRO A 266 -13.85 -4.49 -5.04
C PRO A 266 -13.77 -3.43 -6.13
N GLN A 267 -13.88 -2.16 -5.75
CA GLN A 267 -13.61 -1.08 -6.67
C GLN A 267 -12.24 -1.30 -7.29
N LYS A 268 -12.17 -1.14 -8.60
CA LYS A 268 -10.91 -1.14 -9.33
C LYS A 268 -10.07 -0.01 -8.72
N PRO A 269 -8.82 -0.27 -8.29
CA PRO A 269 -7.92 0.82 -7.93
C PRO A 269 -7.91 1.82 -9.08
N ASP A 270 -7.91 3.12 -8.75
CA ASP A 270 -7.90 4.15 -9.78
C ASP A 270 -6.75 3.87 -10.76
N GLU A 271 -7.10 3.78 -12.04
CA GLU A 271 -6.10 3.71 -13.07
C GLU A 271 -5.56 5.10 -13.32
N PRO A 272 -4.23 5.24 -13.56
CA PRO A 272 -3.71 6.48 -14.11
C PRO A 272 -4.52 6.81 -15.37
N ASN A 273 -5.04 8.02 -15.48
CA ASN A 273 -5.83 8.39 -16.66
C ASN A 273 -4.89 8.48 -17.87
N PHE A 274 -5.12 7.65 -18.88
CA PHE A 274 -4.20 7.43 -20.01
C PHE A 274 -4.58 8.14 -21.31
N ASN A 275 -5.59 9.01 -21.28
CA ASN A 275 -5.92 9.86 -22.43
C ASN A 275 -5.18 11.19 -22.30
N GLY A 276 -3.89 11.17 -22.63
CA GLY A 276 -3.18 12.33 -23.13
C GLY A 276 -3.04 12.14 -24.63
N GLU A 277 -3.97 12.69 -25.40
CA GLU A 277 -3.76 13.00 -26.81
C GLU A 277 -2.68 14.09 -26.87
N ASP A 278 -1.49 13.69 -27.35
CA ASP A 278 -0.62 14.34 -28.35
C ASP A 278 0.86 13.93 -28.18
#